data_AF-A0A8S1E6D2-F1
#
_entry.id   AF-A0A8S1E6D2-F1
#
_cell.length_a   1.000
_cell.length_b   1.000
_cell.length_c   1.000
_cell.angle_alpha   90.00
_cell.angle_beta   90.00
_cell.angle_gamma   90.00
#
_symmetry.space_group_name_H-M   'P 1'
#
loop_
_entity.id
_entity.type
_entity.pdbx_description
1 polymer ?
#
loop_
_entity_poly.entity_id
_entity_poly.type
_entity_poly.pdbx_seq_one_letter_code
_entity_poly.pdbx_strand_id
1 'polypeptide(L)'
;MENRQTEARQAEASEMADLENIGVTVELHVYDLTKGLAASLSQMLLGKHLDGVWHTGIVAYGREYFFGSGGVQSVRPSGTVLGQPDRIVNLGDTFIPYEVFLDYVLGLGDSTF
;
A
#
# COMPACT_ATOMS: atom_id res chain seq x y z
N MET A 1 -31.94 19.94 -3.66
CA MET A 1 -30.46 19.91 -3.72
C MET A 1 -29.92 18.48 -3.64
N GLU A 2 -30.71 17.48 -4.07
CA GLU A 2 -30.46 16.05 -3.79
C GLU A 2 -29.82 15.32 -4.98
N ASN A 3 -29.97 15.83 -6.22
CA ASN A 3 -29.42 15.19 -7.43
C ASN A 3 -27.90 15.11 -7.49
N ARG A 4 -27.18 16.11 -6.95
CA ARG A 4 -25.71 16.17 -7.09
C ARG A 4 -24.97 15.08 -6.32
N GLN A 5 -25.56 14.55 -5.24
CA GLN A 5 -24.97 13.44 -4.49
C GLN A 5 -25.22 12.09 -5.15
N THR A 6 -26.37 11.92 -5.81
CA THR A 6 -26.71 10.69 -6.53
C THR A 6 -25.88 10.54 -7.81
N GLU A 7 -25.67 11.65 -8.52
CA GLU A 7 -24.84 11.72 -9.72
C GLU A 7 -23.35 11.43 -9.42
N ALA A 8 -22.82 11.95 -8.31
CA ALA A 8 -21.46 11.68 -7.88
C ALA A 8 -21.24 10.20 -7.52
N ARG A 9 -22.19 9.58 -6.80
CA ARG A 9 -22.12 8.14 -6.47
C ARG A 9 -22.25 7.25 -7.69
N GLN A 10 -23.06 7.63 -8.67
CA GLN A 10 -23.18 6.90 -9.94
C GLN A 10 -21.92 7.06 -10.82
N ALA A 11 -21.28 8.23 -10.80
CA ALA A 11 -20.02 8.44 -11.50
C ALA A 11 -18.87 7.65 -10.86
N GLU A 12 -18.74 7.68 -9.54
CA GLU A 12 -17.75 6.87 -8.81
C GLU A 12 -17.98 5.37 -9.03
N ALA A 13 -19.25 4.91 -9.00
CA ALA A 13 -19.58 3.50 -9.27
C ALA A 13 -19.29 3.09 -10.73
N SER A 14 -19.52 3.98 -11.70
CA SER A 14 -19.19 3.74 -13.11
C SER A 14 -17.68 3.73 -13.35
N GLU A 15 -16.94 4.65 -12.74
CA GLU A 15 -15.47 4.72 -12.82
C GLU A 15 -14.83 3.48 -12.16
N MET A 16 -15.40 3.02 -11.04
CA MET A 16 -15.01 1.76 -10.41
C MET A 16 -15.33 0.54 -11.28
N ALA A 17 -16.46 0.51 -11.97
CA ALA A 17 -16.83 -0.58 -12.89
C ALA A 17 -15.96 -0.61 -14.16
N ASP A 18 -15.56 0.56 -14.68
CA ASP A 18 -14.66 0.64 -15.83
C ASP A 18 -13.24 0.17 -15.49
N LEU A 19 -12.79 0.37 -14.24
CA LEU A 19 -11.56 -0.21 -13.69
C LEU A 19 -11.64 -1.74 -13.52
N GLU A 20 -12.81 -2.35 -13.43
CA GLU A 20 -12.90 -3.83 -13.39
C GLU A 20 -12.45 -4.48 -14.71
N ASN A 21 -12.53 -3.75 -15.82
CA ASN A 21 -12.13 -4.26 -17.13
C ASN A 21 -10.70 -3.86 -17.54
N ILE A 22 -10.08 -2.93 -16.79
CA ILE A 22 -8.72 -2.42 -17.00
C ILE A 22 -7.99 -2.68 -15.69
N GLY A 23 -7.25 -3.80 -15.61
CA GLY A 23 -6.60 -4.26 -14.37
C GLY A 23 -5.96 -3.15 -13.55
N VAL A 24 -6.03 -3.28 -12.23
CA VAL A 24 -5.51 -2.27 -11.29
C VAL A 24 -4.02 -2.50 -11.09
N THR A 25 -3.21 -1.48 -11.37
CA THR A 25 -1.77 -1.53 -11.09
C THR A 25 -1.51 -1.68 -9.59
N VAL A 26 -0.60 -2.59 -9.27
CA VAL A 26 -0.14 -2.90 -7.93
C VAL A 26 1.30 -2.43 -7.80
N GLU A 27 1.56 -1.57 -6.82
CA GLU A 27 2.89 -1.04 -6.55
C GLU A 27 3.37 -1.46 -5.16
N LEU A 28 4.68 -1.67 -5.03
CA LEU A 28 5.36 -1.84 -3.75
C LEU A 28 6.06 -0.53 -3.40
N HIS A 29 5.56 0.13 -2.38
CA HIS A 29 6.25 1.25 -1.74
C HIS A 29 7.31 0.69 -0.79
N VAL A 30 8.56 1.15 -0.94
CA VAL A 30 9.71 0.71 -0.13
C VAL A 30 10.26 1.92 0.62
N TYR A 31 10.44 1.76 1.93
CA TYR A 31 10.93 2.78 2.84
C TYR A 31 12.16 2.25 3.59
N ASP A 32 13.23 3.04 3.68
CA ASP A 32 14.29 2.81 4.65
C ASP A 32 13.93 3.51 5.97
N LEU A 33 13.61 2.72 6.98
CA LEU A 33 13.27 3.21 8.33
C LEU A 33 14.42 3.99 8.96
N THR A 34 15.66 3.76 8.52
CA THR A 34 16.84 4.45 9.04
C THR A 34 17.23 5.69 8.24
N LYS A 35 16.56 5.96 7.12
CA LYS A 35 16.85 7.10 6.23
C LYS A 35 18.34 7.23 5.88
N GLY A 36 18.97 6.11 5.50
CA GLY A 36 20.37 6.02 5.07
C GLY A 36 21.38 5.81 6.21
N LEU A 37 20.96 5.83 7.47
CA LEU A 37 21.86 5.59 8.60
C LEU A 37 22.35 4.14 8.63
N ALA A 38 21.53 3.16 8.24
CA ALA A 38 21.98 1.77 8.13
C ALA A 38 23.13 1.64 7.12
N ALA A 39 22.97 2.18 5.91
CA ALA A 39 24.03 2.17 4.89
C ALA A 39 25.33 2.80 5.39
N SER A 40 25.22 3.89 6.15
CA SER A 40 26.38 4.67 6.61
C SER A 40 27.09 4.06 7.83
N LEU A 41 26.35 3.46 8.76
CA LEU A 41 26.86 3.12 10.11
C LEU A 41 26.91 1.62 10.41
N SER A 42 26.20 0.78 9.64
CA SER A 42 26.06 -0.66 9.92
C SER A 42 27.39 -1.39 9.98
N GLN A 43 28.33 -1.09 9.08
CA GLN A 43 29.65 -1.73 9.07
C GLN A 43 30.42 -1.48 10.36
N MET A 44 30.32 -0.26 10.93
CA MET A 44 31.00 0.10 12.18
C MET A 44 30.30 -0.51 13.41
N LEU A 45 28.96 -0.45 13.45
CA LEU A 45 28.19 -0.87 14.63
C LEU A 45 27.97 -2.38 14.72
N LEU A 46 27.82 -3.03 13.56
CA LEU A 46 27.42 -4.44 13.45
C LEU A 46 28.49 -5.32 12.80
N GLY A 47 29.59 -4.72 12.33
CA GLY A 47 30.63 -5.43 11.56
C GLY A 47 30.17 -5.89 10.18
N LYS A 48 28.98 -5.47 9.74
CA LYS A 48 28.35 -5.88 8.47
C LYS A 48 27.66 -4.70 7.82
N HIS A 49 27.90 -4.51 6.53
CA HIS A 49 27.18 -3.53 5.72
C HIS A 49 25.73 -3.96 5.49
N LEU A 50 24.80 -3.04 5.72
CA LEU A 50 23.38 -3.15 5.45
C LEU A 50 22.95 -1.95 4.62
N ASP A 51 22.31 -2.18 3.48
CA ASP A 51 21.86 -1.09 2.58
C ASP A 51 20.70 -0.25 3.16
N GLY A 52 19.95 -0.80 4.13
CA GLY A 52 18.77 -0.18 4.70
C GLY A 52 18.05 -1.10 5.68
N VAL A 53 17.11 -0.54 6.45
CA VAL A 53 16.12 -1.33 7.20
C VAL A 53 14.78 -1.12 6.55
N TRP A 54 14.38 -2.11 5.74
CA TRP A 54 13.25 -1.97 4.84
C TRP A 54 11.91 -2.15 5.54
N HIS A 55 11.01 -1.19 5.33
CA HIS A 55 9.58 -1.34 5.52
C HIS A 55 8.90 -1.21 4.15
N THR A 56 7.82 -1.96 3.93
CA THR A 56 7.12 -1.95 2.65
C THR A 56 5.61 -1.93 2.81
N GLY A 57 4.93 -1.29 1.86
CA GLY A 57 3.48 -1.31 1.73
C GLY A 57 3.06 -1.63 0.29
N ILE A 58 1.94 -2.33 0.14
CA ILE A 58 1.30 -2.57 -1.16
C ILE A 58 0.33 -1.44 -1.45
N VAL A 59 0.48 -0.80 -2.60
CA VAL A 59 -0.44 0.22 -3.10
C VAL A 59 -1.27 -0.38 -4.23
N ALA A 60 -2.58 -0.42 -4.01
CA ALA A 60 -3.58 -0.85 -4.99
C ALA A 60 -4.91 -0.16 -4.64
N TYR A 61 -5.79 0.02 -5.63
CA TYR A 61 -7.11 0.65 -5.42
C TYR A 61 -7.04 2.01 -4.72
N GLY A 62 -5.99 2.79 -5.03
CA GLY A 62 -5.76 4.13 -4.46
C GLY A 62 -5.40 4.14 -2.97
N ARG A 63 -5.05 3.00 -2.37
CA ARG A 63 -4.72 2.88 -0.95
C ARG A 63 -3.46 2.07 -0.74
N GLU A 64 -2.75 2.39 0.34
CA GLU A 64 -1.56 1.65 0.79
C GLU A 64 -1.95 0.72 1.94
N TYR A 65 -1.50 -0.53 1.85
CA TYR A 65 -1.77 -1.62 2.79
C TYR A 65 -0.44 -2.16 3.32
N PHE A 66 -0.32 -2.29 4.64
CA PHE A 66 0.87 -2.81 5.29
C PHE A 66 0.52 -3.51 6.60
N PHE A 67 1.44 -4.32 7.11
CA PHE A 67 1.28 -5.00 8.40
C PHE A 67 2.13 -4.31 9.46
N GLY A 68 1.51 -3.94 10.58
CA GLY A 68 2.13 -3.26 11.71
C GLY A 68 1.76 -3.89 13.05
N SER A 69 2.10 -3.19 14.14
CA SER A 69 1.79 -3.66 15.50
C SER A 69 0.30 -3.82 15.79
N GLY A 70 -0.56 -3.11 15.05
CA GLY A 70 -2.02 -3.21 15.13
C GLY A 70 -2.64 -4.17 14.12
N GLY A 71 -1.86 -5.04 13.47
CA GLY A 71 -2.32 -5.93 12.42
C GLY A 71 -2.24 -5.31 11.03
N VAL A 72 -3.14 -5.72 10.14
CA VAL A 72 -3.24 -5.17 8.78
C VAL A 72 -3.84 -3.77 8.84
N GLN A 73 -3.11 -2.80 8.32
CA GLN A 73 -3.47 -1.39 8.33
C GLN A 73 -3.51 -0.84 6.93
N SER A 74 -4.22 0.28 6.75
CA SER A 74 -4.29 0.92 5.45
C SER A 74 -4.48 2.43 5.54
N VAL A 75 -3.84 3.14 4.63
CA VAL A 75 -3.78 4.61 4.58
C VAL A 75 -3.84 5.11 3.13
N ARG A 76 -3.85 6.43 2.93
CA ARG A 76 -3.55 6.99 1.60
C ARG A 76 -2.07 6.71 1.26
N PRO A 77 -1.71 6.51 -0.02
CA PRO A 77 -0.31 6.32 -0.41
C PRO A 77 0.59 7.42 0.14
N SER A 78 1.72 7.03 0.74
CA SER A 78 2.66 7.95 1.40
C SER A 78 2.05 8.72 2.58
N GLY A 79 0.95 8.22 3.16
CA GLY A 79 0.20 8.85 4.25
C GLY A 79 0.69 8.48 5.66
N THR A 80 1.73 7.66 5.78
CA THR A 80 2.33 7.30 7.06
C THR A 80 3.33 8.38 7.54
N VAL A 81 3.81 8.27 8.77
CA VAL A 81 4.88 9.12 9.30
C VAL A 81 6.21 8.97 8.53
N LEU A 82 6.36 7.94 7.70
CA LEU A 82 7.56 7.69 6.90
C LEU A 82 7.65 8.62 5.67
N GLY A 83 6.54 9.28 5.32
CA GLY A 83 6.46 10.21 4.20
C GLY A 83 6.47 9.49 2.85
N GLN A 84 7.20 10.07 1.89
CA GLN A 84 7.35 9.47 0.56
C GLN A 84 8.23 8.21 0.59
N PRO A 85 7.92 7.19 -0.22
CA PRO A 85 8.76 6.01 -0.35
C PRO A 85 10.11 6.36 -0.97
N ASP A 86 11.15 5.67 -0.52
CA ASP A 86 12.50 5.78 -1.07
C ASP A 86 12.57 5.09 -2.45
N ARG A 87 11.71 4.09 -2.69
CA ARG A 87 11.54 3.44 -4.00
C ARG A 87 10.10 2.97 -4.20
N ILE A 88 9.56 3.18 -5.39
CA ILE A 88 8.31 2.59 -5.86
C ILE A 88 8.66 1.50 -6.88
N VAL A 89 8.16 0.28 -6.67
CA VAL A 89 8.37 -0.87 -7.57
C VAL A 89 7.02 -1.30 -8.13
N ASN A 90 6.85 -1.24 -9.45
CA ASN A 90 5.67 -1.80 -10.10
C ASN A 90 5.71 -3.33 -10.01
N LEU A 91 4.67 -3.94 -9.42
CA LEU A 91 4.52 -5.39 -9.28
C LEU A 91 3.68 -6.02 -10.40
N GLY A 92 3.03 -5.21 -11.23
CA GLY A 92 2.13 -5.61 -12.31
C GLY A 92 0.69 -5.17 -12.04
N ASP A 93 -0.25 -5.79 -12.74
CA ASP A 93 -1.67 -5.47 -12.64
C ASP A 93 -2.45 -6.65 -12.04
N THR A 94 -3.48 -6.34 -11.26
CA THR A 94 -4.44 -7.30 -10.73
C THR A 94 -5.82 -7.07 -11.32
N PHE A 95 -6.56 -8.17 -11.51
CA PHE A 95 -7.94 -8.14 -12.02
C PHE A 95 -8.94 -8.61 -10.96
N ILE A 96 -8.49 -8.74 -9.72
CA ILE A 96 -9.35 -9.09 -8.58
C ILE A 96 -10.26 -7.89 -8.32
N PRO A 97 -11.59 -8.03 -8.23
CA PRO A 97 -12.44 -6.91 -7.85
C PRO A 97 -12.08 -6.35 -6.47
N TYR A 98 -12.25 -5.04 -6.27
CA TYR A 98 -11.88 -4.40 -5.01
C TYR A 98 -12.53 -5.05 -3.78
N GLU A 99 -13.80 -5.46 -3.89
CA GLU A 99 -14.52 -6.17 -2.83
C GLU A 99 -13.83 -7.47 -2.40
N VAL A 100 -13.44 -8.31 -3.37
CA VAL A 100 -12.76 -9.58 -3.13
C VAL A 100 -11.37 -9.34 -2.52
N PHE A 101 -10.66 -8.33 -3.01
CA PHE A 101 -9.37 -7.94 -2.44
C PHE A 101 -9.52 -7.46 -0.98
N LEU A 102 -10.52 -6.62 -0.69
CA LEU A 102 -10.76 -6.11 0.65
C LEU A 102 -11.14 -7.23 1.61
N ASP A 103 -12.02 -8.15 1.21
CA ASP A 103 -12.40 -9.33 2.00
C ASP A 103 -11.19 -10.20 2.33
N TYR A 104 -10.30 -10.42 1.35
CA TYR A 104 -9.05 -11.14 1.58
C TYR A 104 -8.16 -10.44 2.61
N VAL A 105 -7.95 -9.13 2.46
CA VAL A 105 -7.11 -8.32 3.36
C VAL A 105 -7.67 -8.29 4.79
N LEU A 106 -8.99 -8.16 4.94
CA LEU A 106 -9.66 -8.19 6.24
C LEU A 106 -9.61 -9.59 6.86
N GLY A 107 -9.83 -10.64 6.07
CA GLY A 107 -9.75 -12.02 6.52
C GLY A 107 -8.36 -12.41 7.04
N LEU A 108 -7.28 -11.86 6.44
CA LEU A 108 -5.92 -12.02 6.97
C LEU A 108 -5.74 -11.40 8.37
N GLY A 109 -6.49 -10.34 8.68
CA GLY A 109 -6.45 -9.69 9.99
C GLY A 109 -7.08 -10.54 11.11
N ASP A 110 -8.00 -11.44 10.76
CA ASP A 110 -8.76 -12.25 11.71
C ASP A 110 -8.13 -13.64 11.96
N SER A 111 -7.20 -14.08 11.11
CA SER A 111 -6.48 -15.35 11.31
C SER A 111 -5.27 -15.18 12.21
N THR A 112 -5.23 -15.89 13.35
CA THR A 112 -4.02 -16.05 14.17
C THR A 112 -3.07 -17.04 13.50
N PHE A 113 -1.82 -16.61 13.30
CA PHE A 113 -0.70 -17.48 12.91
C PHE A 113 -0.14 -18.24 14.11
#